data_AF-A0A2C0ZC78-F1
#
_entry.id   AF-A0A2C0ZC78-F1
#
_cell.length_a   1.000
_cell.length_b   1.000
_cell.length_c   1.000
_cell.angle_alpha   90.00
_cell.angle_beta   90.00
_cell.angle_gamma   90.00
#
_symmetry.space_group_name_H-M   'P 1'
#
loop_
_entity.id
_entity.type
_entity.pdbx_description
1 polymer ?
#
loop_
_entity_poly.entity_id
_entity_poly.type
_entity_poly.pdbx_seq_one_letter_code
_entity_poly.pdbx_strand_id
1 'polypeptide(L)'
;MDRYKKLLQKWEHIINKIKRNNGKVHHLMKEEKATIEEVKQKESELGYKLPPSYKSIVLNFSKSLSFYYSFSDDTMIPKEFSEIFSGEINWDISILQNLDSLADDLIDDGEEYGKNLRGKLEFTQAGNGDIYAFDMKAEGEEKPVIYWDHEEDTVTYIADSFIDYLEKITELNCVGSEKWQIEYFLSSSGIEVSSLEAQRWKQWFDSFSETTLEDVKNDMDKLIEYTIYRKKLDTESIKSFLNFNKEELFKKLLKYLNNTEAFTDKKMICVMIGEVIGTYAMKWVENLWELNNEQQFDPRLRSYLSMKCLTPHNGLNLVTDYLEEESNGKIDGNKALAHLSLNNTRQVIDWMERHVRFPVTFGWCELFIESNPSWEDISRWSELEERHQVTIIHALEDLLMKKMRDSTLKIEFTLPSKEEFVNLLNKIKVKQVLRTRIQILDFLIENLDQFYSQEL
;
A
#
# COMPACT_ATOMS: atom_id res chain seq x y z
N MET A 1 5.91 7.42 -40.70
CA MET A 1 5.46 8.64 -40.01
C MET A 1 4.06 8.47 -39.39
N ASP A 2 3.13 7.77 -40.05
CA ASP A 2 1.76 7.55 -39.56
C ASP A 2 1.68 6.63 -38.31
N ARG A 3 2.52 5.60 -38.21
CA ARG A 3 2.53 4.63 -37.10
C ARG A 3 2.78 5.26 -35.72
N TYR A 4 3.88 6.00 -35.55
CA TYR A 4 4.23 6.62 -34.26
C TYR A 4 3.22 7.68 -33.82
N LYS A 5 2.61 8.38 -34.78
CA LYS A 5 1.54 9.34 -34.49
C LYS A 5 0.29 8.65 -33.93
N LYS A 6 -0.07 7.48 -34.47
CA LYS A 6 -1.18 6.66 -33.94
C LYS A 6 -0.90 6.17 -32.52
N LEU A 7 0.33 5.71 -32.24
CA LEU A 7 0.74 5.34 -30.87
C LEU A 7 0.61 6.52 -29.91
N LEU A 8 1.17 7.68 -30.28
CA LEU A 8 1.07 8.89 -29.46
C LEU A 8 -0.38 9.28 -29.16
N GLN A 9 -1.26 9.25 -30.16
CA GLN A 9 -2.68 9.55 -29.98
C GLN A 9 -3.38 8.56 -29.03
N LYS A 10 -3.03 7.28 -29.09
CA LYS A 10 -3.54 6.27 -28.15
C LYS A 10 -3.04 6.55 -26.72
N TRP A 11 -1.76 6.84 -26.54
CA TRP A 11 -1.19 7.16 -25.23
C TRP A 11 -1.80 8.43 -24.62
N GLU A 12 -1.97 9.48 -25.41
CA GLU A 12 -2.67 10.69 -24.98
C GLU A 12 -4.13 10.40 -24.61
N HIS A 13 -4.82 9.50 -25.34
CA HIS A 13 -6.17 9.08 -24.99
C HIS A 13 -6.23 8.34 -23.65
N ILE A 14 -5.34 7.35 -23.45
CA ILE A 14 -5.20 6.58 -22.21
C ILE A 14 -4.98 7.53 -21.03
N ILE A 15 -3.98 8.40 -21.13
CA ILE A 15 -3.64 9.37 -20.09
C ILE A 15 -4.83 10.29 -19.75
N ASN A 16 -5.50 10.82 -20.78
CA ASN A 16 -6.66 11.69 -20.57
C ASN A 16 -7.84 10.93 -19.93
N LYS A 17 -8.03 9.65 -20.28
CA LYS A 17 -9.06 8.82 -19.67
C LYS A 17 -8.76 8.57 -18.19
N ILE A 18 -7.53 8.20 -17.84
CA ILE A 18 -7.12 8.00 -16.45
C ILE A 18 -7.30 9.29 -15.64
N LYS A 19 -6.83 10.43 -16.17
CA LYS A 19 -6.97 11.73 -15.51
C LYS A 19 -8.42 12.15 -15.28
N ARG A 20 -9.34 11.81 -16.19
CA ARG A 20 -10.79 12.09 -16.05
C ARG A 20 -11.47 11.22 -14.98
N ASN A 21 -10.82 10.13 -14.58
CA ASN A 21 -11.26 9.17 -13.58
C ASN A 21 -10.33 9.21 -12.36
N ASN A 22 -9.95 10.44 -11.98
CA ASN A 22 -9.09 10.84 -10.85
C ASN A 22 -7.79 10.04 -10.64
N GLY A 23 -7.33 9.28 -11.64
CA GLY A 23 -6.06 8.58 -11.56
C GLY A 23 -4.87 9.55 -11.62
N LYS A 24 -3.75 9.12 -11.06
CA LYS A 24 -2.51 9.90 -11.08
C LYS A 24 -1.84 9.71 -12.43
N VAL A 25 -1.30 10.79 -12.98
CA VAL A 25 -0.63 10.79 -14.28
C VAL A 25 0.67 11.56 -14.15
N HIS A 26 1.79 10.90 -14.48
CA HIS A 26 3.00 11.58 -14.88
C HIS A 26 2.90 11.87 -16.38
N HIS A 27 2.97 13.15 -16.72
CA HIS A 27 2.75 13.62 -18.08
C HIS A 27 3.66 12.92 -19.09
N LEU A 28 3.15 12.78 -20.31
CA LEU A 28 3.95 12.28 -21.42
C LEU A 28 5.09 13.26 -21.71
N MET A 29 6.29 12.83 -21.32
CA MET A 29 7.55 13.50 -21.61
C MET A 29 8.10 12.90 -22.89
N LYS A 30 8.41 13.76 -23.86
CA LYS A 30 8.94 13.34 -25.15
C LYS A 30 10.04 14.31 -25.57
N GLU A 31 11.21 13.79 -25.84
CA GLU A 31 12.34 14.58 -26.32
C GLU A 31 12.34 14.73 -27.84
N GLU A 32 13.33 15.47 -28.34
CA GLU A 32 13.69 15.52 -29.75
C GLU A 32 14.18 14.16 -30.27
N LYS A 33 14.40 14.08 -31.57
CA LYS A 33 14.91 12.86 -32.22
C LYS A 33 16.41 12.77 -32.02
N ALA A 34 16.93 11.55 -31.94
CA ALA A 34 18.36 11.32 -31.99
C ALA A 34 18.90 11.67 -33.39
N THR A 35 20.12 12.17 -33.42
CA THR A 35 20.95 12.30 -34.62
C THR A 35 21.54 10.94 -34.99
N ILE A 36 22.01 10.82 -36.23
CA ILE A 36 22.70 9.61 -36.70
C ILE A 36 24.01 9.43 -35.92
N GLU A 37 24.67 10.52 -35.58
CA GLU A 37 25.92 10.58 -34.82
C GLU A 37 25.71 10.08 -33.39
N GLU A 38 24.68 10.55 -32.67
CA GLU A 38 24.31 10.06 -31.33
C GLU A 38 24.08 8.54 -31.34
N VAL A 39 23.32 8.04 -32.33
CA VAL A 39 23.06 6.60 -32.45
C VAL A 39 24.35 5.83 -32.71
N LYS A 40 25.21 6.29 -33.63
CA LYS A 40 26.49 5.61 -33.92
C LYS A 40 27.41 5.60 -32.71
N GLN A 41 27.45 6.70 -31.96
CA GLN A 41 28.23 6.79 -30.73
C GLN A 41 27.74 5.77 -29.72
N LYS A 42 26.41 5.72 -29.49
CA LYS A 42 25.84 4.76 -28.54
C LYS A 42 26.03 3.31 -28.99
N GLU A 43 25.89 2.99 -30.28
CA GLU A 43 26.20 1.66 -30.84
C GLU A 43 27.67 1.25 -30.59
N SER A 44 28.60 2.20 -30.75
CA SER A 44 30.02 1.95 -30.48
C SER A 44 30.31 1.75 -28.99
N GLU A 45 29.62 2.47 -28.12
CA GLU A 45 29.73 2.34 -26.65
C GLU A 45 29.19 0.99 -26.17
N LEU A 46 28.03 0.57 -26.69
CA LEU A 46 27.37 -0.67 -26.30
C LEU A 46 28.05 -1.93 -26.85
N GLY A 47 28.86 -1.80 -27.90
CA GLY A 47 29.42 -2.93 -28.65
C GLY A 47 28.40 -3.65 -29.53
N TYR A 48 27.19 -3.09 -29.69
CA TYR A 48 26.10 -3.65 -30.48
C TYR A 48 25.53 -2.63 -31.45
N LYS A 49 25.00 -3.12 -32.59
CA LYS A 49 24.07 -2.34 -33.39
C LYS A 49 22.70 -2.35 -32.72
N LEU A 50 22.03 -1.20 -32.68
CA LEU A 50 20.67 -1.12 -32.13
C LEU A 50 19.70 -1.91 -33.02
N PRO A 51 18.70 -2.59 -32.44
CA PRO A 51 17.65 -3.25 -33.22
C PRO A 51 16.99 -2.25 -34.19
N PRO A 52 16.69 -2.64 -35.45
CA PRO A 52 16.20 -1.71 -36.46
C PRO A 52 14.95 -0.93 -36.04
N SER A 53 14.01 -1.57 -35.36
CA SER A 53 12.78 -0.94 -34.84
C SER A 53 13.07 0.11 -33.77
N TYR A 54 13.97 -0.17 -32.83
CA TYR A 54 14.42 0.79 -31.82
C TYR A 54 15.19 1.95 -32.47
N LYS A 55 16.14 1.65 -33.35
CA LYS A 55 16.90 2.64 -34.12
C LYS A 55 15.98 3.57 -34.91
N SER A 56 14.95 3.01 -35.54
CA SER A 56 13.96 3.79 -36.27
C SER A 56 13.17 4.73 -35.36
N ILE A 57 12.76 4.31 -34.16
CA ILE A 57 11.97 5.16 -33.28
C ILE A 57 12.79 6.34 -32.73
N VAL A 58 14.05 6.11 -32.37
CA VAL A 58 14.91 7.17 -31.82
C VAL A 58 15.27 8.21 -32.88
N LEU A 59 15.53 7.77 -34.13
CA LEU A 59 15.85 8.67 -35.24
C LEU A 59 14.64 9.41 -35.80
N ASN A 60 13.45 8.80 -35.77
CA ASN A 60 12.29 9.34 -36.49
C ASN A 60 11.22 9.95 -35.58
N PHE A 61 11.18 9.60 -34.29
CA PHE A 61 10.12 9.98 -33.38
C PHE A 61 10.63 10.70 -32.13
N SER A 62 11.42 10.02 -31.30
CA SER A 62 12.02 10.61 -30.10
C SER A 62 13.12 9.72 -29.51
N LYS A 63 14.21 10.34 -29.06
CA LYS A 63 15.33 9.67 -28.39
C LYS A 63 15.00 9.21 -26.97
N SER A 64 14.01 9.85 -26.35
CA SER A 64 13.52 9.54 -25.01
C SER A 64 12.03 9.84 -24.89
N LEU A 65 11.26 8.89 -24.38
CA LEU A 65 9.85 9.08 -24.07
C LEU A 65 9.49 8.33 -22.81
N SER A 66 8.77 9.01 -21.92
CA SER A 66 8.21 8.40 -20.74
C SER A 66 6.83 8.94 -20.41
N PHE A 67 5.96 8.06 -19.91
CA PHE A 67 4.81 8.44 -19.12
C PHE A 67 4.48 7.31 -18.16
N TYR A 68 3.78 7.67 -17.10
CA TYR A 68 3.25 6.73 -16.13
C TYR A 68 1.84 7.18 -15.74
N TYR A 69 0.98 6.22 -15.47
CA TYR A 69 -0.29 6.46 -14.81
C TYR A 69 -0.54 5.41 -13.73
N SER A 70 -1.29 5.79 -12.70
CA SER A 70 -1.93 4.84 -11.80
C SER A 70 -3.41 5.13 -11.73
N PHE A 71 -4.21 4.09 -11.55
CA PHE A 71 -5.62 4.28 -11.22
C PHE A 71 -5.73 5.00 -9.86
N SER A 72 -6.88 5.65 -9.65
CA SER A 72 -7.24 6.13 -8.33
C SER A 72 -7.51 4.93 -7.42
N ASP A 73 -7.23 5.07 -6.12
CA ASP A 73 -7.54 4.05 -5.10
C ASP A 73 -9.03 3.67 -5.09
N ASP A 74 -9.89 4.54 -5.63
CA ASP A 74 -11.34 4.36 -5.68
C ASP A 74 -11.80 3.72 -7.02
N THR A 75 -10.89 3.46 -7.97
CA THR A 75 -11.23 2.82 -9.25
C THR A 75 -11.50 1.34 -9.04
N MET A 76 -12.72 0.88 -9.34
CA MET A 76 -13.13 -0.52 -9.23
C MET A 76 -12.61 -1.40 -10.39
N ILE A 77 -11.39 -1.90 -10.25
CA ILE A 77 -10.76 -2.85 -11.17
C ILE A 77 -11.37 -4.24 -10.94
N PRO A 78 -11.68 -5.03 -11.98
CA PRO A 78 -12.22 -6.37 -11.82
C PRO A 78 -11.25 -7.22 -10.99
N LYS A 79 -11.78 -8.05 -10.10
CA LYS A 79 -10.96 -8.86 -9.18
C LYS A 79 -9.91 -9.72 -9.89
N GLU A 80 -10.22 -10.21 -11.09
CA GLU A 80 -9.28 -10.99 -11.92
C GLU A 80 -8.08 -10.18 -12.44
N PHE A 81 -8.14 -8.85 -12.39
CA PHE A 81 -7.09 -7.92 -12.83
C PHE A 81 -6.65 -6.98 -11.70
N SER A 82 -6.87 -7.34 -10.42
CA SER A 82 -6.63 -6.45 -9.28
C SER A 82 -5.19 -5.96 -9.16
N GLU A 83 -4.24 -6.70 -9.73
CA GLU A 83 -2.83 -6.34 -9.74
C GLU A 83 -2.48 -5.30 -10.82
N ILE A 84 -3.38 -5.02 -11.78
CA ILE A 84 -3.15 -4.03 -12.83
C ILE A 84 -3.57 -2.64 -12.33
N PHE A 85 -2.84 -2.11 -11.36
CA PHE A 85 -3.12 -0.81 -10.73
C PHE A 85 -2.45 0.38 -11.44
N SER A 86 -1.58 0.12 -12.42
CA SER A 86 -0.80 1.16 -13.11
C SER A 86 -0.45 0.80 -14.54
N GLY A 87 0.17 1.75 -15.23
CA GLY A 87 0.65 1.57 -16.58
C GLY A 87 1.71 2.58 -16.99
N GLU A 88 2.61 2.18 -17.88
CA GLU A 88 3.70 3.03 -18.32
C GLU A 88 4.23 2.66 -19.72
N ILE A 89 4.93 3.63 -20.31
CA ILE A 89 5.85 3.42 -21.43
C ILE A 89 7.10 4.21 -21.12
N ASN A 90 8.26 3.59 -21.26
CA ASN A 90 9.54 4.25 -21.04
C ASN A 90 10.59 3.72 -22.02
N TRP A 91 11.34 4.63 -22.62
CA TRP A 91 12.64 4.34 -23.23
C TRP A 91 13.49 5.60 -23.25
N ASP A 92 14.81 5.42 -23.17
CA ASP A 92 15.78 6.50 -23.36
C ASP A 92 17.05 5.92 -24.00
N ILE A 93 17.56 6.56 -25.06
CA ILE A 93 18.80 6.11 -25.69
C ILE A 93 20.01 6.22 -24.77
N SER A 94 20.02 7.18 -23.83
CA SER A 94 21.14 7.44 -22.93
C SER A 94 21.32 6.34 -21.89
N ILE A 95 20.22 5.72 -21.44
CA ILE A 95 20.23 4.68 -20.40
C ILE A 95 20.47 3.27 -20.94
N LEU A 96 20.50 3.08 -22.27
CA LEU A 96 20.78 1.75 -22.83
C LEU A 96 22.08 1.20 -22.24
N GLN A 97 22.04 -0.06 -21.80
CA GLN A 97 23.17 -0.71 -21.14
C GLN A 97 23.37 -2.14 -21.67
N ASN A 98 24.60 -2.46 -22.05
CA ASN A 98 25.01 -3.84 -22.28
C ASN A 98 25.14 -4.54 -20.93
N LEU A 99 24.37 -5.62 -20.73
CA LEU A 99 24.26 -6.32 -19.46
C LEU A 99 25.34 -7.39 -19.25
N ASP A 100 26.28 -7.56 -20.19
CA ASP A 100 27.38 -8.53 -20.05
C ASP A 100 28.21 -8.28 -18.78
N SER A 101 28.57 -7.02 -18.50
CA SER A 101 29.34 -6.69 -17.30
C SER A 101 28.54 -6.91 -16.01
N LEU A 102 27.25 -6.55 -16.02
CA LEU A 102 26.37 -6.79 -14.88
C LEU A 102 26.24 -8.29 -14.59
N ALA A 103 26.12 -9.11 -15.64
CA ALA A 103 26.09 -10.56 -15.52
C ALA A 103 27.39 -11.15 -14.94
N ASP A 104 28.53 -10.51 -15.15
CA ASP A 104 29.81 -10.92 -14.58
C ASP A 104 29.94 -10.47 -13.11
N ASP A 105 29.43 -9.28 -12.77
CA ASP A 105 29.45 -8.72 -11.41
C ASP A 105 28.51 -9.46 -10.45
N LEU A 106 27.42 -10.05 -10.96
CA LEU A 106 26.42 -10.78 -10.17
C LEU A 106 26.80 -12.23 -9.83
N ILE A 107 27.98 -12.69 -10.27
CA ILE A 107 28.47 -14.04 -9.95
C ILE A 107 28.99 -14.04 -8.51
N ASP A 108 28.22 -14.62 -7.60
CA ASP A 108 28.59 -14.79 -6.20
C ASP A 108 28.75 -16.27 -5.83
N ASP A 109 29.84 -16.59 -5.11
CA ASP A 109 30.12 -17.88 -4.45
C ASP A 109 29.76 -19.20 -5.20
N GLY A 110 29.83 -19.20 -6.53
CA GLY A 110 29.60 -20.39 -7.36
C GLY A 110 28.16 -20.60 -7.82
N GLU A 111 27.26 -19.66 -7.55
CA GLU A 111 25.94 -19.58 -8.16
C GLU A 111 26.03 -18.82 -9.50
N GLU A 112 25.50 -19.40 -10.57
CA GLU A 112 25.47 -18.75 -11.89
C GLU A 112 24.33 -17.72 -12.02
N TYR A 113 24.03 -17.00 -10.94
CA TYR A 113 22.98 -15.98 -10.93
C TYR A 113 23.33 -14.85 -11.90
N GLY A 114 22.34 -14.37 -12.65
CA GLY A 114 22.50 -13.31 -13.64
C GLY A 114 23.12 -13.77 -14.95
N LYS A 115 23.47 -15.06 -15.12
CA LYS A 115 24.03 -15.58 -16.39
C LYS A 115 23.13 -15.30 -17.59
N ASN A 116 21.82 -15.24 -17.37
CA ASN A 116 20.82 -15.06 -18.42
C ASN A 116 20.80 -13.63 -18.97
N LEU A 117 21.44 -12.67 -18.29
CA LEU A 117 21.66 -11.31 -18.74
C LEU A 117 22.76 -11.19 -19.82
N ARG A 118 23.64 -12.19 -19.96
CA ARG A 118 24.69 -12.15 -20.99
C ARG A 118 24.09 -12.12 -22.39
N GLY A 119 24.55 -11.17 -23.20
CA GLY A 119 24.06 -10.91 -24.55
C GLY A 119 22.69 -10.25 -24.57
N LYS A 120 22.31 -9.55 -23.50
CA LYS A 120 21.10 -8.74 -23.45
C LYS A 120 21.47 -7.25 -23.42
N LEU A 121 20.63 -6.44 -24.06
CA LEU A 121 20.76 -4.98 -24.09
C LEU A 121 19.52 -4.36 -23.44
N GLU A 122 19.68 -3.82 -22.24
CA GLU A 122 18.60 -3.16 -21.50
C GLU A 122 18.11 -1.91 -22.21
N PHE A 123 16.79 -1.69 -22.16
CA PHE A 123 16.19 -0.41 -22.54
C PHE A 123 15.27 0.21 -21.49
N THR A 124 14.82 -0.56 -20.49
CA THR A 124 14.08 -0.03 -19.33
C THR A 124 14.01 -1.05 -18.18
N GLN A 125 13.62 -0.60 -16.98
CA GLN A 125 13.49 -1.43 -15.77
C GLN A 125 12.09 -1.27 -15.15
N ALA A 126 11.59 -2.30 -14.48
CA ALA A 126 10.27 -2.31 -13.83
C ALA A 126 10.25 -1.76 -12.39
N GLY A 127 11.30 -1.04 -11.97
CA GLY A 127 11.38 -0.36 -10.65
C GLY A 127 11.57 -1.27 -9.43
N ASN A 128 11.28 -2.57 -9.56
CA ASN A 128 11.50 -3.62 -8.57
C ASN A 128 12.87 -4.34 -8.73
N GLY A 129 13.66 -3.97 -9.74
CA GLY A 129 14.92 -4.64 -10.10
C GLY A 129 14.85 -5.48 -11.38
N ASP A 130 13.64 -5.72 -11.91
CA ASP A 130 13.45 -6.47 -13.15
C ASP A 130 13.77 -5.62 -14.39
N ILE A 131 14.17 -6.29 -15.47
CA ILE A 131 14.76 -5.64 -16.64
C ILE A 131 14.01 -6.02 -17.92
N TYR A 132 13.64 -5.01 -18.71
CA TYR A 132 13.28 -5.19 -20.11
C TYR A 132 14.51 -4.98 -21.00
N ALA A 133 14.80 -5.98 -21.83
CA ALA A 133 15.97 -5.96 -22.68
C ALA A 133 15.69 -6.54 -24.07
N PHE A 134 16.61 -6.28 -24.99
CA PHE A 134 16.70 -6.97 -26.26
C PHE A 134 17.56 -8.22 -26.12
N ASP A 135 17.11 -9.33 -26.71
CA ASP A 135 17.96 -10.52 -26.85
C ASP A 135 18.91 -10.37 -28.03
N MET A 136 20.14 -9.92 -27.77
CA MET A 136 21.13 -9.65 -28.82
C MET A 136 21.71 -10.93 -29.44
N LYS A 137 21.57 -12.07 -28.75
CA LYS A 137 22.01 -13.39 -29.23
C LYS A 137 21.02 -14.04 -30.19
N ALA A 138 19.76 -13.60 -30.20
CA ALA A 138 18.75 -14.13 -31.11
C ALA A 138 19.15 -13.92 -32.58
N GLU A 139 18.81 -14.89 -33.43
CA GLU A 139 19.01 -14.79 -34.87
C GLU A 139 18.09 -13.72 -35.49
N GLY A 140 18.53 -13.09 -36.59
CA GLY A 140 17.78 -12.02 -37.26
C GLY A 140 18.29 -10.61 -36.95
N GLU A 141 17.85 -9.65 -37.76
CA GLU A 141 18.20 -8.23 -37.59
C GLU A 141 17.40 -7.57 -36.46
N GLU A 142 16.09 -7.81 -36.41
CA GLU A 142 15.30 -7.46 -35.23
C GLU A 142 15.66 -8.35 -34.07
N LYS A 143 15.64 -7.77 -32.87
CA LYS A 143 15.94 -8.46 -31.63
C LYS A 143 14.68 -8.53 -30.78
N PRO A 144 14.28 -9.73 -30.31
CA PRO A 144 13.14 -9.88 -29.44
C PRO A 144 13.27 -9.06 -28.17
N VAL A 145 12.14 -8.56 -27.67
CA VAL A 145 12.03 -7.99 -26.33
C VAL A 145 11.81 -9.14 -25.36
N ILE A 146 12.60 -9.14 -24.29
CA ILE A 146 12.51 -10.08 -23.18
C ILE A 146 12.39 -9.33 -21.86
N TYR A 147 11.86 -10.03 -20.87
CA TYR A 147 11.81 -9.62 -19.48
C TYR A 147 12.71 -10.54 -18.66
N TRP A 148 13.60 -9.97 -17.87
CA TRP A 148 14.41 -10.70 -16.91
C TRP A 148 13.89 -10.41 -15.49
N ASP A 149 13.54 -11.50 -14.81
CA ASP A 149 13.05 -11.53 -13.43
C ASP A 149 14.25 -11.66 -12.49
N HIS A 150 14.48 -10.64 -11.66
CA HIS A 150 15.65 -10.59 -10.79
C HIS A 150 15.54 -11.57 -9.61
N GLU A 151 14.33 -11.92 -9.15
CA GLU A 151 14.18 -12.83 -8.03
C GLU A 151 14.48 -14.27 -8.46
N GLU A 152 13.99 -14.66 -9.64
CA GLU A 152 14.07 -16.04 -10.12
C GLU A 152 15.20 -16.28 -11.15
N ASP A 153 15.90 -15.22 -11.59
CA ASP A 153 16.87 -15.25 -12.71
C ASP A 153 16.28 -15.92 -13.97
N THR A 154 15.01 -15.63 -14.28
CA THR A 154 14.32 -16.21 -15.44
C THR A 154 14.10 -15.19 -16.55
N VAL A 155 14.15 -15.68 -17.79
CA VAL A 155 13.88 -14.86 -18.98
C VAL A 155 12.54 -15.23 -19.57
N THR A 156 11.67 -14.24 -19.71
CA THR A 156 10.36 -14.35 -20.33
C THR A 156 10.37 -13.66 -21.68
N TYR A 157 9.88 -14.34 -22.72
CA TYR A 157 9.70 -13.75 -24.04
C TYR A 157 8.51 -12.78 -24.04
N ILE A 158 8.68 -11.57 -24.56
CA ILE A 158 7.64 -10.53 -24.53
C ILE A 158 7.11 -10.21 -25.92
N ALA A 159 7.99 -9.95 -26.89
CA ALA A 159 7.61 -9.55 -28.24
C ALA A 159 8.73 -9.79 -29.25
N ASP A 160 8.38 -9.83 -30.54
CA ASP A 160 9.31 -10.15 -31.63
C ASP A 160 10.31 -9.02 -31.92
N SER A 161 9.96 -7.78 -31.56
CA SER A 161 10.76 -6.58 -31.77
C SER A 161 10.30 -5.46 -30.84
N PHE A 162 11.07 -4.37 -30.76
CA PHE A 162 10.69 -3.20 -29.95
C PHE A 162 9.34 -2.61 -30.38
N ILE A 163 9.09 -2.58 -31.69
CA ILE A 163 7.85 -1.99 -32.19
C ILE A 163 6.64 -2.91 -32.04
N ASP A 164 6.85 -4.23 -32.10
CA ASP A 164 5.83 -5.23 -31.76
C ASP A 164 5.44 -5.11 -30.27
N TYR A 165 6.45 -4.98 -29.39
CA TYR A 165 6.22 -4.69 -27.97
C TYR A 165 5.36 -3.44 -27.78
N LEU A 166 5.77 -2.30 -28.37
CA LEU A 166 5.03 -1.04 -28.23
C LEU A 166 3.59 -1.16 -28.73
N GLU A 167 3.32 -1.86 -29.83
CA GLU A 167 1.96 -2.03 -30.31
C GLU A 167 1.13 -2.90 -29.39
N LYS A 168 1.66 -4.06 -28.98
CA LYS A 168 0.96 -5.01 -28.11
C LYS A 168 0.64 -4.41 -26.75
N ILE A 169 1.63 -3.80 -26.09
CA ILE A 169 1.43 -3.18 -24.78
C ILE A 169 0.47 -1.97 -24.87
N THR A 170 0.52 -1.21 -25.98
CA THR A 170 -0.44 -0.11 -26.21
C THR A 170 -1.86 -0.59 -26.41
N GLU A 171 -2.07 -1.75 -27.05
CA GLU A 171 -3.40 -2.36 -27.15
C GLU A 171 -3.96 -2.79 -25.80
N LEU A 172 -3.10 -3.10 -24.85
CA LEU A 172 -3.47 -3.39 -23.46
C LEU A 172 -3.52 -2.11 -22.60
N ASN A 173 -3.58 -0.94 -23.21
CA ASN A 173 -3.60 0.36 -22.52
C ASN A 173 -2.35 0.62 -21.67
N CYS A 174 -1.22 0.10 -22.12
CA CYS A 174 0.09 0.27 -21.50
C CYS A 174 0.11 -0.22 -20.05
N VAL A 175 -0.42 -1.42 -19.76
CA VAL A 175 -0.35 -2.03 -18.41
C VAL A 175 1.07 -2.00 -17.83
N GLY A 176 1.18 -1.98 -16.50
CA GLY A 176 2.43 -1.80 -15.78
C GLY A 176 3.54 -2.77 -16.19
N SER A 177 4.78 -2.34 -15.97
CA SER A 177 5.98 -3.05 -16.43
C SER A 177 6.30 -4.29 -15.62
N GLU A 178 5.80 -4.44 -14.40
CA GLU A 178 6.06 -5.60 -13.55
C GLU A 178 5.40 -6.87 -14.12
N LYS A 179 6.09 -8.02 -14.00
CA LYS A 179 5.67 -9.31 -14.57
C LYS A 179 4.23 -9.71 -14.18
N TRP A 180 3.86 -9.54 -12.92
CA TRP A 180 2.52 -9.88 -12.43
C TRP A 180 1.40 -9.00 -13.01
N GLN A 181 1.71 -7.79 -13.53
CA GLN A 181 0.71 -6.97 -14.22
C GLN A 181 0.48 -7.43 -15.66
N ILE A 182 1.48 -8.08 -16.28
CA ILE A 182 1.42 -8.52 -17.68
C ILE A 182 1.07 -10.00 -17.85
N GLU A 183 1.29 -10.84 -16.82
CA GLU A 183 1.18 -12.30 -16.93
C GLU A 183 -0.21 -12.80 -17.37
N TYR A 184 -1.26 -12.03 -17.08
CA TYR A 184 -2.63 -12.27 -17.56
C TYR A 184 -2.73 -12.33 -19.10
N PHE A 185 -1.78 -11.72 -19.79
CA PHE A 185 -1.75 -11.58 -21.24
C PHE A 185 -0.53 -12.28 -21.86
N LEU A 186 0.24 -13.06 -21.11
CA LEU A 186 1.41 -13.76 -21.64
C LEU A 186 1.08 -15.18 -22.11
N SER A 187 1.79 -15.60 -23.15
CA SER A 187 1.85 -16.98 -23.61
C SER A 187 3.28 -17.35 -24.01
N SER A 188 3.48 -18.56 -24.55
CA SER A 188 4.77 -18.96 -25.12
C SER A 188 5.24 -18.09 -26.30
N SER A 189 4.34 -17.34 -26.95
CA SER A 189 4.64 -16.37 -28.02
C SER A 189 4.72 -14.92 -27.53
N GLY A 190 4.76 -14.70 -26.21
CA GLY A 190 4.82 -13.37 -25.61
C GLY A 190 3.44 -12.78 -25.37
N ILE A 191 3.31 -11.46 -25.49
CA ILE A 191 2.05 -10.76 -25.21
C ILE A 191 0.98 -11.13 -26.25
N GLU A 192 -0.13 -11.68 -25.77
CA GLU A 192 -1.31 -12.10 -26.52
C GLU A 192 -2.47 -11.13 -26.37
N VAL A 193 -2.57 -10.16 -27.29
CA VAL A 193 -3.63 -9.14 -27.28
C VAL A 193 -5.00 -9.67 -27.70
N SER A 194 -5.08 -10.90 -28.21
CA SER A 194 -6.31 -11.50 -28.73
C SER A 194 -6.99 -12.48 -27.76
N SER A 195 -6.36 -12.78 -26.63
CA SER A 195 -6.90 -13.68 -25.60
C SER A 195 -8.23 -13.18 -25.03
N LEU A 196 -8.97 -14.08 -24.38
CA LEU A 196 -10.24 -13.73 -23.76
C LEU A 196 -10.02 -12.71 -22.63
N GLU A 197 -8.94 -12.87 -21.87
CA GLU A 197 -8.47 -12.00 -20.81
C GLU A 197 -8.15 -10.60 -21.36
N ALA A 198 -7.37 -10.52 -22.44
CA ALA A 198 -7.05 -9.25 -23.11
C ALA A 198 -8.30 -8.54 -23.62
N GLN A 199 -9.27 -9.27 -24.17
CA GLN A 199 -10.53 -8.70 -24.63
C GLN A 199 -11.36 -8.13 -23.47
N ARG A 200 -11.44 -8.86 -22.34
CA ARG A 200 -12.14 -8.38 -21.13
C ARG A 200 -11.47 -7.16 -20.54
N TRP A 201 -10.14 -7.16 -20.43
CA TRP A 201 -9.38 -6.01 -19.96
C TRP A 201 -9.65 -4.78 -20.83
N LYS A 202 -9.54 -4.92 -22.15
CA LYS A 202 -9.83 -3.82 -23.09
C LYS A 202 -11.26 -3.29 -22.96
N GLN A 203 -12.25 -4.18 -22.90
CA GLN A 203 -13.65 -3.80 -22.73
C GLN A 203 -13.91 -3.08 -21.40
N TRP A 204 -13.32 -3.57 -20.30
CA TRP A 204 -13.38 -2.89 -19.02
C TRP A 204 -12.68 -1.53 -19.08
N PHE A 205 -11.46 -1.46 -19.61
CA PHE A 205 -10.70 -0.22 -19.73
C PHE A 205 -11.47 0.82 -20.57
N ASP A 206 -12.15 0.41 -21.63
CA ASP A 206 -12.95 1.31 -22.49
C ASP A 206 -14.23 1.79 -21.80
N SER A 207 -14.82 0.99 -20.92
CA SER A 207 -16.10 1.29 -20.27
C SER A 207 -15.97 1.86 -18.87
N PHE A 208 -14.83 1.71 -18.19
CA PHE A 208 -14.72 2.16 -16.80
C PHE A 208 -14.89 3.68 -16.73
N SER A 209 -15.64 4.06 -15.73
CA SER A 209 -15.67 5.37 -15.13
C SER A 209 -15.49 5.17 -13.64
N GLU A 210 -14.69 6.00 -13.00
CA GLU A 210 -14.53 5.92 -11.55
C GLU A 210 -15.90 6.08 -10.89
N THR A 211 -16.24 5.10 -10.07
CA THR A 211 -17.47 5.14 -9.28
C THR A 211 -17.22 6.07 -8.12
N THR A 212 -17.93 7.18 -8.06
CA THR A 212 -17.82 8.14 -6.97
C THR A 212 -18.85 7.81 -5.89
N LEU A 213 -18.63 8.35 -4.67
CA LEU A 213 -19.65 8.29 -3.63
C LEU A 213 -21.01 8.84 -4.12
N GLU A 214 -21.00 9.87 -4.99
CA GLU A 214 -22.23 10.44 -5.54
C GLU A 214 -23.04 9.43 -6.37
N ASP A 215 -22.36 8.54 -7.08
CA ASP A 215 -22.98 7.52 -7.93
C ASP A 215 -23.65 6.40 -7.12
N VAL A 216 -23.17 6.14 -5.90
CA VAL A 216 -23.58 4.99 -5.09
C VAL A 216 -24.32 5.35 -3.81
N LYS A 217 -24.24 6.59 -3.32
CA LYS A 217 -24.78 6.98 -1.99
C LYS A 217 -26.26 6.70 -1.77
N ASN A 218 -27.04 6.56 -2.84
CA ASN A 218 -28.48 6.30 -2.79
C ASN A 218 -28.84 4.81 -3.01
N ASP A 219 -27.87 3.95 -3.27
CA ASP A 219 -28.05 2.51 -3.45
C ASP A 219 -27.26 1.75 -2.37
N MET A 220 -27.99 1.05 -1.52
CA MET A 220 -27.42 0.38 -0.36
C MET A 220 -26.41 -0.72 -0.75
N ASP A 221 -26.67 -1.52 -1.80
CA ASP A 221 -25.71 -2.55 -2.21
C ASP A 221 -24.43 -1.93 -2.74
N LYS A 222 -24.58 -0.96 -3.65
CA LYS A 222 -23.42 -0.32 -4.27
C LYS A 222 -22.59 0.45 -3.26
N LEU A 223 -23.21 1.09 -2.26
CA LEU A 223 -22.46 1.79 -1.22
C LEU A 223 -21.69 0.82 -0.32
N ILE A 224 -22.27 -0.35 0.00
CA ILE A 224 -21.56 -1.42 0.75
C ILE A 224 -20.36 -1.92 -0.07
N GLU A 225 -20.58 -2.29 -1.33
CA GLU A 225 -19.53 -2.79 -2.24
C GLU A 225 -18.42 -1.76 -2.45
N TYR A 226 -18.78 -0.49 -2.68
CA TYR A 226 -17.87 0.64 -2.78
C TYR A 226 -16.99 0.79 -1.52
N THR A 227 -17.62 0.70 -0.34
CA THR A 227 -16.91 0.83 0.95
C THR A 227 -15.96 -0.35 1.19
N ILE A 228 -16.38 -1.57 0.87
CA ILE A 228 -15.55 -2.79 0.98
C ILE A 228 -14.36 -2.69 0.02
N TYR A 229 -14.61 -2.35 -1.23
CA TYR A 229 -13.59 -2.23 -2.27
C TYR A 229 -12.49 -1.25 -1.87
N ARG A 230 -12.89 -0.05 -1.43
CA ARG A 230 -11.97 1.00 -0.97
C ARG A 230 -11.27 0.70 0.36
N LYS A 231 -11.74 -0.32 1.10
CA LYS A 231 -11.30 -0.63 2.46
C LYS A 231 -11.33 0.60 3.39
N LYS A 232 -12.29 1.49 3.18
CA LYS A 232 -12.35 2.82 3.82
C LYS A 232 -13.79 3.25 4.04
N LEU A 233 -14.08 3.65 5.28
CA LEU A 233 -15.34 4.28 5.67
C LEU A 233 -15.07 5.70 6.17
N ASP A 234 -15.18 6.67 5.26
CA ASP A 234 -15.01 8.09 5.59
C ASP A 234 -16.32 8.74 6.09
N THR A 235 -16.20 9.95 6.63
CA THR A 235 -17.32 10.72 7.20
C THR A 235 -18.47 10.91 6.21
N GLU A 236 -18.19 11.11 4.92
CA GLU A 236 -19.23 11.29 3.90
C GLU A 236 -19.95 9.98 3.56
N SER A 237 -19.22 8.87 3.54
CA SER A 237 -19.79 7.53 3.39
C SER A 237 -20.69 7.19 4.59
N ILE A 238 -20.27 7.50 5.83
CA ILE A 238 -21.10 7.35 7.03
C ILE A 238 -22.39 8.15 6.90
N LYS A 239 -22.32 9.44 6.54
CA LYS A 239 -23.51 10.28 6.30
C LYS A 239 -24.44 9.67 5.27
N SER A 240 -23.89 9.08 4.21
CA SER A 240 -24.67 8.42 3.17
C SER A 240 -25.38 7.18 3.71
N PHE A 241 -24.69 6.34 4.48
CA PHE A 241 -25.31 5.17 5.11
C PHE A 241 -26.43 5.53 6.09
N LEU A 242 -26.28 6.64 6.83
CA LEU A 242 -27.29 7.10 7.79
C LEU A 242 -28.61 7.53 7.13
N ASN A 243 -28.66 7.72 5.81
CA ASN A 243 -29.90 8.01 5.08
C ASN A 243 -30.77 6.77 4.86
N PHE A 244 -30.22 5.56 4.99
CA PHE A 244 -30.97 4.32 4.83
C PHE A 244 -31.75 3.93 6.08
N ASN A 245 -32.77 3.09 5.90
CA ASN A 245 -33.44 2.45 7.03
C ASN A 245 -32.43 1.56 7.80
N LYS A 246 -32.24 1.85 9.08
CA LYS A 246 -31.25 1.19 9.93
C LYS A 246 -31.47 -0.32 10.08
N GLU A 247 -32.72 -0.77 10.17
CA GLU A 247 -33.03 -2.19 10.30
C GLU A 247 -32.70 -2.96 9.01
N GLU A 248 -33.07 -2.41 7.86
CA GLU A 248 -32.78 -3.00 6.55
C GLU A 248 -31.28 -3.06 6.29
N LEU A 249 -30.57 -1.95 6.55
CA LEU A 249 -29.12 -1.88 6.41
C LEU A 249 -28.43 -2.91 7.31
N PHE A 250 -28.83 -3.03 8.58
CA PHE A 250 -28.22 -4.00 9.48
C PHE A 250 -28.44 -5.44 9.01
N LYS A 251 -29.66 -5.81 8.61
CA LYS A 251 -29.95 -7.14 8.03
C LYS A 251 -29.07 -7.42 6.81
N LYS A 252 -28.83 -6.40 5.98
CA LYS A 252 -28.01 -6.53 4.78
C LYS A 252 -26.54 -6.70 5.11
N LEU A 253 -25.98 -5.90 6.01
CA LEU A 253 -24.60 -6.04 6.48
C LEU A 253 -24.35 -7.44 7.08
N LEU A 254 -25.29 -7.99 7.85
CA LEU A 254 -25.17 -9.37 8.35
C LEU A 254 -25.15 -10.41 7.23
N LYS A 255 -25.91 -10.21 6.15
CA LYS A 255 -25.87 -11.09 4.97
C LYS A 255 -24.52 -11.03 4.27
N TYR A 256 -23.95 -9.83 4.09
CA TYR A 256 -22.59 -9.68 3.55
C TYR A 256 -21.57 -10.38 4.47
N LEU A 257 -21.63 -10.13 5.78
CA LEU A 257 -20.69 -10.69 6.75
C LEU A 257 -20.64 -12.22 6.72
N ASN A 258 -21.79 -12.87 6.54
CA ASN A 258 -21.91 -14.34 6.47
C ASN A 258 -21.45 -14.93 5.13
N ASN A 259 -21.52 -14.16 4.04
CA ASN A 259 -21.18 -14.63 2.69
C ASN A 259 -19.73 -14.29 2.29
N THR A 260 -19.08 -13.41 3.04
CA THR A 260 -17.71 -12.99 2.80
C THR A 260 -16.74 -13.96 3.49
N GLU A 261 -15.70 -14.41 2.80
CA GLU A 261 -14.64 -15.24 3.39
C GLU A 261 -13.44 -14.41 3.85
N ALA A 262 -13.03 -13.42 3.04
CA ALA A 262 -11.84 -12.61 3.28
C ALA A 262 -11.93 -11.81 4.59
N PHE A 263 -10.89 -11.92 5.43
CA PHE A 263 -10.84 -11.22 6.72
C PHE A 263 -10.92 -9.71 6.58
N THR A 264 -10.26 -9.13 5.58
CA THR A 264 -10.25 -7.68 5.31
C THR A 264 -11.65 -7.15 5.03
N ASP A 265 -12.43 -7.91 4.28
CA ASP A 265 -13.77 -7.53 3.86
C ASP A 265 -14.73 -7.69 5.05
N LYS A 266 -14.61 -8.79 5.83
CA LYS A 266 -15.32 -8.96 7.10
C LYS A 266 -15.03 -7.82 8.07
N LYS A 267 -13.77 -7.40 8.18
CA LYS A 267 -13.35 -6.25 8.99
C LYS A 267 -14.09 -4.99 8.55
N MET A 268 -14.14 -4.70 7.25
CA MET A 268 -14.83 -3.53 6.74
C MET A 268 -16.34 -3.58 7.01
N ILE A 269 -16.96 -4.76 6.88
CA ILE A 269 -18.38 -4.94 7.23
C ILE A 269 -18.61 -4.70 8.73
N CYS A 270 -17.74 -5.21 9.60
CA CYS A 270 -17.82 -4.96 11.04
C CYS A 270 -17.66 -3.48 11.36
N VAL A 271 -16.75 -2.77 10.68
CA VAL A 271 -16.58 -1.31 10.82
C VAL A 271 -17.84 -0.56 10.42
N MET A 272 -18.51 -0.95 9.32
CA MET A 272 -19.82 -0.38 8.97
C MET A 272 -20.87 -0.63 10.06
N ILE A 273 -20.92 -1.83 10.64
CA ILE A 273 -21.82 -2.14 11.77
C ILE A 273 -21.48 -1.26 12.98
N GLY A 274 -20.21 -1.19 13.38
CA GLY A 274 -19.77 -0.44 14.54
C GLY A 274 -20.04 1.07 14.43
N GLU A 275 -19.61 1.69 13.33
CA GLU A 275 -19.66 3.15 13.16
C GLU A 275 -21.03 3.67 12.69
N VAL A 276 -21.80 2.89 11.92
CA VAL A 276 -23.10 3.33 11.37
C VAL A 276 -24.29 2.79 12.18
N ILE A 277 -24.30 1.47 12.46
CA ILE A 277 -25.40 0.84 13.19
C ILE A 277 -25.28 1.12 14.68
N GLY A 278 -24.06 1.00 15.22
CA GLY A 278 -23.71 1.33 16.61
C GLY A 278 -24.55 0.53 17.60
N THR A 279 -25.12 1.22 18.59
CA THR A 279 -25.89 0.61 19.69
C THR A 279 -27.15 -0.12 19.27
N TYR A 280 -27.64 0.08 18.03
CA TYR A 280 -28.76 -0.73 17.50
C TYR A 280 -28.38 -2.22 17.37
N ALA A 281 -27.10 -2.52 17.16
CA ALA A 281 -26.59 -3.89 17.07
C ALA A 281 -26.28 -4.53 18.44
N MET A 282 -26.51 -3.83 19.56
CA MET A 282 -26.14 -4.26 20.93
C MET A 282 -26.52 -5.71 21.23
N LYS A 283 -27.80 -6.06 21.08
CA LYS A 283 -28.30 -7.41 21.38
C LYS A 283 -27.62 -8.49 20.53
N TRP A 284 -27.33 -8.18 19.26
CA TRP A 284 -26.62 -9.13 18.40
C TRP A 284 -25.16 -9.30 18.84
N VAL A 285 -24.50 -8.20 19.23
CA VAL A 285 -23.12 -8.23 19.73
C VAL A 285 -23.02 -8.96 21.07
N GLU A 286 -23.97 -8.78 21.99
CA GLU A 286 -24.05 -9.54 23.25
C GLU A 286 -24.09 -11.05 22.99
N ASN A 287 -24.90 -11.48 22.00
CA ASN A 287 -24.98 -12.89 21.64
C ASN A 287 -23.66 -13.45 21.08
N LEU A 288 -22.76 -12.64 20.53
CA LEU A 288 -21.45 -13.11 20.03
C LEU A 288 -20.53 -13.64 21.14
N TRP A 289 -20.83 -13.33 22.40
CA TRP A 289 -20.10 -13.81 23.58
C TRP A 289 -20.66 -15.11 24.16
N GLU A 290 -21.77 -15.64 23.64
CA GLU A 290 -22.28 -16.94 24.06
C GLU A 290 -21.39 -18.08 23.51
N LEU A 291 -21.13 -19.10 24.34
CA LEU A 291 -20.16 -20.21 24.13
C LEU A 291 -20.22 -20.93 22.76
N ASN A 292 -21.30 -20.80 21.99
CA ASN A 292 -21.45 -21.37 20.65
C ASN A 292 -20.97 -20.46 19.51
N ASN A 293 -20.87 -19.14 19.74
CA ASN A 293 -20.50 -18.16 18.72
C ASN A 293 -18.99 -17.84 18.71
N GLU A 294 -18.27 -18.09 19.80
CA GLU A 294 -16.83 -17.77 19.92
C GLU A 294 -15.96 -18.51 18.90
N GLN A 295 -16.34 -19.73 18.52
CA GLN A 295 -15.56 -20.56 17.58
C GLN A 295 -15.85 -20.23 16.10
N GLN A 296 -16.90 -19.45 15.80
CA GLN A 296 -17.32 -19.16 14.43
C GLN A 296 -16.99 -17.73 13.98
N PHE A 297 -16.73 -16.82 14.92
CA PHE A 297 -16.47 -15.42 14.65
C PHE A 297 -15.08 -15.01 15.12
N ASP A 298 -14.38 -14.21 14.31
CA ASP A 298 -13.04 -13.76 14.67
C ASP A 298 -13.07 -12.94 15.98
N PRO A 299 -12.34 -13.36 17.02
CA PRO A 299 -12.39 -12.68 18.32
C PRO A 299 -12.00 -11.20 18.27
N ARG A 300 -11.14 -10.79 17.33
CA ARG A 300 -10.72 -9.39 17.18
C ARG A 300 -11.87 -8.53 16.66
N LEU A 301 -12.61 -9.04 15.69
CA LEU A 301 -13.80 -8.38 15.15
C LEU A 301 -14.91 -8.30 16.21
N ARG A 302 -15.07 -9.35 17.02
CA ARG A 302 -16.01 -9.35 18.15
C ARG A 302 -15.64 -8.27 19.18
N SER A 303 -14.36 -8.17 19.54
CA SER A 303 -13.89 -7.14 20.46
C SER A 303 -14.17 -5.74 19.92
N TYR A 304 -13.84 -5.47 18.66
CA TYR A 304 -14.16 -4.20 18.01
C TYR A 304 -15.67 -3.86 18.09
N LEU A 305 -16.53 -4.79 17.70
CA LEU A 305 -17.99 -4.60 17.76
C LEU A 305 -18.49 -4.39 19.19
N SER A 306 -17.88 -5.07 20.16
CA SER A 306 -18.22 -4.89 21.58
C SER A 306 -17.91 -3.48 22.06
N MET A 307 -16.78 -2.93 21.64
CA MET A 307 -16.40 -1.55 21.97
C MET A 307 -17.31 -0.50 21.31
N LYS A 308 -17.82 -0.79 20.10
CA LYS A 308 -18.62 0.17 19.33
C LYS A 308 -20.13 0.09 19.57
N CYS A 309 -20.64 -1.09 19.86
CA CYS A 309 -22.09 -1.33 19.95
C CYS A 309 -22.60 -1.47 21.39
N LEU A 310 -21.73 -1.81 22.35
CA LEU A 310 -22.13 -1.92 23.77
C LEU A 310 -21.86 -0.62 24.52
N THR A 311 -22.28 -0.55 25.78
CA THR A 311 -21.90 0.57 26.65
C THR A 311 -20.38 0.54 26.88
N PRO A 312 -19.70 1.69 27.03
CA PRO A 312 -18.24 1.72 27.17
C PRO A 312 -17.70 0.79 28.27
N HIS A 313 -18.41 0.73 29.40
CA HIS A 313 -18.06 -0.14 30.52
C HIS A 313 -18.24 -1.63 30.19
N ASN A 314 -19.39 -2.03 29.63
CA ASN A 314 -19.67 -3.44 29.36
C ASN A 314 -18.80 -3.98 28.21
N GLY A 315 -18.63 -3.18 27.15
CA GLY A 315 -17.78 -3.54 26.03
C GLY A 315 -16.35 -3.78 26.47
N LEU A 316 -15.77 -2.84 27.24
CA LEU A 316 -14.40 -2.96 27.71
C LEU A 316 -14.21 -4.18 28.61
N ASN A 317 -15.10 -4.37 29.59
CA ASN A 317 -14.98 -5.50 30.53
C ASN A 317 -15.03 -6.85 29.80
N LEU A 318 -15.96 -7.05 28.87
CA LEU A 318 -16.04 -8.30 28.10
C LEU A 318 -14.73 -8.58 27.34
N VAL A 319 -14.14 -7.55 26.73
CA VAL A 319 -12.88 -7.70 25.98
C VAL A 319 -11.69 -7.96 26.92
N THR A 320 -11.60 -7.25 28.05
CA THR A 320 -10.50 -7.44 28.99
C THR A 320 -10.59 -8.79 29.72
N ASP A 321 -11.78 -9.21 30.13
CA ASP A 321 -12.01 -10.49 30.79
C ASP A 321 -11.60 -11.64 29.86
N TYR A 322 -12.01 -11.57 28.59
CA TYR A 322 -11.58 -12.51 27.55
C TYR A 322 -10.06 -12.55 27.36
N LEU A 323 -9.40 -11.40 27.29
CA LEU A 323 -7.94 -11.33 27.13
C LEU A 323 -7.22 -11.95 28.33
N GLU A 324 -7.72 -11.72 29.55
CA GLU A 324 -7.17 -12.25 30.80
C GLU A 324 -7.33 -13.77 30.89
N GLU A 325 -8.51 -14.30 30.56
CA GLU A 325 -8.81 -15.73 30.53
C GLU A 325 -7.96 -16.47 29.49
N GLU A 326 -7.98 -16.02 28.23
CA GLU A 326 -7.27 -16.65 27.12
C GLU A 326 -5.76 -16.68 27.29
N SER A 327 -5.22 -15.67 27.99
CA SER A 327 -3.77 -15.51 28.14
C SER A 327 -3.26 -16.09 29.46
N ASN A 328 -4.11 -16.73 30.28
CA ASN A 328 -3.79 -17.14 31.65
C ASN A 328 -3.11 -15.99 32.45
N GLY A 329 -3.57 -14.76 32.25
CA GLY A 329 -2.99 -13.55 32.86
C GLY A 329 -1.62 -13.09 32.31
N LYS A 330 -1.08 -13.69 31.26
CA LYS A 330 0.16 -13.28 30.58
C LYS A 330 -0.12 -12.78 29.16
N ILE A 331 -0.66 -11.58 29.07
CA ILE A 331 -1.11 -10.98 27.82
C ILE A 331 0.10 -10.42 27.05
N ASP A 332 0.17 -10.72 25.75
CA ASP A 332 1.13 -10.11 24.83
C ASP A 332 0.63 -8.75 24.32
N GLY A 333 1.53 -7.78 24.14
CA GLY A 333 1.15 -6.42 23.73
C GLY A 333 0.54 -6.35 22.34
N ASN A 334 0.92 -7.20 21.39
CA ASN A 334 0.29 -7.23 20.07
C ASN A 334 -1.11 -7.84 20.15
N LYS A 335 -1.33 -8.84 21.02
CA LYS A 335 -2.66 -9.37 21.30
C LYS A 335 -3.55 -8.32 21.97
N ALA A 336 -3.03 -7.58 22.95
CA ALA A 336 -3.76 -6.47 23.56
C ALA A 336 -4.13 -5.40 22.53
N LEU A 337 -3.18 -4.97 21.71
CA LEU A 337 -3.40 -4.01 20.62
C LEU A 337 -4.52 -4.48 19.70
N ALA A 338 -4.43 -5.71 19.15
CA ALA A 338 -5.40 -6.24 18.19
C ALA A 338 -6.85 -6.24 18.69
N HIS A 339 -7.08 -6.24 20.01
CA HIS A 339 -8.40 -6.28 20.61
C HIS A 339 -8.88 -4.93 21.19
N LEU A 340 -7.97 -4.06 21.63
CA LEU A 340 -8.31 -2.85 22.41
C LEU A 340 -8.05 -1.52 21.69
N SER A 341 -7.31 -1.53 20.58
CA SER A 341 -6.80 -0.29 19.98
C SER A 341 -7.91 0.65 19.48
N LEU A 342 -9.06 0.11 19.07
CA LEU A 342 -10.17 0.87 18.48
C LEU A 342 -11.14 1.51 19.50
N ASN A 343 -10.76 1.52 20.77
CA ASN A 343 -11.58 2.00 21.88
C ASN A 343 -11.39 3.50 22.18
N ASN A 344 -10.25 4.09 21.77
CA ASN A 344 -9.89 5.51 22.00
C ASN A 344 -10.27 6.04 23.39
N THR A 345 -10.14 5.20 24.43
CA THR A 345 -10.55 5.55 25.79
C THR A 345 -9.41 5.34 26.78
N ARG A 346 -9.30 6.30 27.69
CA ARG A 346 -8.32 6.30 28.77
C ARG A 346 -8.52 5.14 29.76
N GLN A 347 -9.70 4.52 29.79
CA GLN A 347 -9.92 3.31 30.61
C GLN A 347 -9.01 2.14 30.20
N VAL A 348 -8.58 2.08 28.93
CA VAL A 348 -7.61 1.08 28.48
C VAL A 348 -6.25 1.33 29.14
N ILE A 349 -5.85 2.58 29.34
CA ILE A 349 -4.59 2.93 30.02
C ILE A 349 -4.59 2.42 31.47
N ASP A 350 -5.70 2.60 32.18
CA ASP A 350 -5.85 2.10 33.56
C ASP A 350 -5.80 0.56 33.62
N TRP A 351 -6.32 -0.11 32.59
CA TRP A 351 -6.17 -1.55 32.45
C TRP A 351 -4.73 -1.95 32.12
N MET A 352 -4.07 -1.26 31.19
CA MET A 352 -2.69 -1.51 30.76
C MET A 352 -1.71 -1.40 31.93
N GLU A 353 -1.91 -0.46 32.84
CA GLU A 353 -1.04 -0.27 34.02
C GLU A 353 -0.84 -1.57 34.82
N ARG A 354 -1.87 -2.41 34.90
CA ARG A 354 -1.82 -3.70 35.62
C ARG A 354 -1.24 -4.84 34.78
N HIS A 355 -1.21 -4.69 33.45
CA HIS A 355 -1.00 -5.80 32.51
C HIS A 355 0.28 -5.70 31.67
N VAL A 356 0.79 -4.50 31.41
CA VAL A 356 2.07 -4.30 30.74
C VAL A 356 3.16 -5.07 31.49
N ARG A 357 3.97 -5.82 30.78
CA ARG A 357 5.06 -6.64 31.34
C ARG A 357 6.26 -6.59 30.41
N PHE A 358 7.42 -6.96 30.95
CA PHE A 358 8.59 -7.20 30.11
C PHE A 358 8.44 -8.54 29.35
N PRO A 359 8.93 -8.61 28.10
CA PRO A 359 9.43 -7.49 27.30
C PRO A 359 8.31 -6.53 26.87
N VAL A 360 8.58 -5.22 26.90
CA VAL A 360 7.63 -4.22 26.38
C VAL A 360 7.70 -4.29 24.86
N THR A 361 6.70 -4.94 24.26
CA THR A 361 6.57 -5.06 22.80
C THR A 361 6.01 -3.77 22.20
N PHE A 362 6.23 -3.58 20.89
CA PHE A 362 5.70 -2.43 20.16
C PHE A 362 4.17 -2.30 20.29
N GLY A 363 3.45 -3.43 20.35
CA GLY A 363 2.00 -3.42 20.55
C GLY A 363 1.53 -2.73 21.84
N TRP A 364 2.30 -2.79 22.93
CA TRP A 364 1.98 -2.02 24.14
C TRP A 364 2.14 -0.51 23.93
N CYS A 365 3.19 -0.11 23.21
CA CYS A 365 3.46 1.30 22.92
C CYS A 365 2.37 1.89 22.02
N GLU A 366 2.01 1.18 20.95
CA GLU A 366 0.98 1.59 20.01
C GLU A 366 -0.40 1.63 20.69
N LEU A 367 -0.73 0.64 21.52
CA LEU A 367 -1.99 0.63 22.27
C LEU A 367 -2.07 1.82 23.24
N PHE A 368 -0.96 2.20 23.87
CA PHE A 368 -0.92 3.37 24.76
C PHE A 368 -1.27 4.65 23.98
N ILE A 369 -0.73 4.82 22.77
CA ILE A 369 -1.02 5.96 21.89
C ILE A 369 -2.48 5.95 21.44
N GLU A 370 -2.97 4.81 20.92
CA GLU A 370 -4.35 4.68 20.41
C GLU A 370 -5.40 4.85 21.54
N SER A 371 -5.02 4.64 22.80
CA SER A 371 -5.89 4.87 23.96
C SER A 371 -6.06 6.37 24.33
N ASN A 372 -5.48 7.28 23.55
CA ASN A 372 -5.56 8.74 23.70
C ASN A 372 -5.12 9.24 25.10
N PRO A 373 -3.83 9.07 25.45
CA PRO A 373 -3.30 9.37 26.78
C PRO A 373 -3.26 10.87 27.02
N SER A 374 -3.62 11.35 28.21
CA SER A 374 -3.42 12.76 28.56
C SER A 374 -1.98 13.03 29.06
N TRP A 375 -1.59 14.30 29.18
CA TRP A 375 -0.32 14.64 29.81
C TRP A 375 -0.22 14.12 31.26
N GLU A 376 -1.33 14.11 31.99
CA GLU A 376 -1.39 13.54 33.33
C GLU A 376 -1.11 12.03 33.30
N ASP A 377 -1.56 11.31 32.28
CA ASP A 377 -1.27 9.88 32.12
C ASP A 377 0.23 9.65 31.86
N ILE A 378 0.82 10.44 30.96
CA ILE A 378 2.26 10.37 30.66
C ILE A 378 3.10 10.68 31.91
N SER A 379 2.75 11.76 32.62
CA SER A 379 3.43 12.18 33.85
C SER A 379 3.26 11.19 34.99
N ARG A 380 2.10 10.52 35.07
CA ARG A 380 1.85 9.46 36.06
C ARG A 380 2.69 8.23 35.74
N TRP A 381 2.69 7.78 34.48
CA TRP A 381 3.43 6.60 34.04
C TRP A 381 4.95 6.76 34.15
N SER A 382 5.49 7.98 34.11
CA SER A 382 6.92 8.24 34.35
C SER A 382 7.37 7.98 35.79
N GLU A 383 6.42 7.95 36.74
CA GLU A 383 6.67 7.66 38.16
C GLU A 383 6.39 6.21 38.53
N LEU A 384 5.77 5.44 37.64
CA LEU A 384 5.55 4.01 37.81
C LEU A 384 6.84 3.21 37.57
N GLU A 385 6.68 1.89 37.52
CA GLU A 385 7.78 0.95 37.34
C GLU A 385 8.43 1.07 35.96
N GLU A 386 9.61 0.47 35.80
CA GLU A 386 10.42 0.57 34.59
C GLU A 386 9.65 0.15 33.32
N ARG A 387 8.78 -0.86 33.40
CA ARG A 387 7.96 -1.32 32.26
C ARG A 387 7.02 -0.23 31.71
N HIS A 388 6.45 0.58 32.58
CA HIS A 388 5.59 1.72 32.20
C HIS A 388 6.43 2.84 31.59
N GLN A 389 7.58 3.15 32.22
CA GLN A 389 8.53 4.14 31.71
C GLN A 389 9.02 3.77 30.30
N VAL A 390 9.34 2.51 30.06
CA VAL A 390 9.78 2.02 28.74
C VAL A 390 8.66 2.13 27.70
N THR A 391 7.41 1.85 28.10
CA THR A 391 6.25 2.00 27.21
C THR A 391 6.10 3.44 26.76
N ILE A 392 6.17 4.41 27.68
CA ILE A 392 6.05 5.84 27.32
C ILE A 392 7.26 6.34 26.50
N ILE A 393 8.48 5.87 26.79
CA ILE A 393 9.68 6.26 26.01
C ILE A 393 9.49 5.90 24.53
N HIS A 394 9.11 4.65 24.25
CA HIS A 394 8.94 4.19 22.89
C HIS A 394 7.66 4.73 22.23
N ALA A 395 6.58 4.95 23.00
CA ALA A 395 5.38 5.60 22.47
C ALA A 395 5.66 7.05 22.01
N LEU A 396 6.42 7.82 22.81
CA LEU A 396 6.81 9.18 22.45
C LEU A 396 7.77 9.21 21.25
N GLU A 397 8.72 8.26 21.19
CA GLU A 397 9.62 8.09 20.03
C GLU A 397 8.83 7.83 18.74
N ASP A 398 7.90 6.88 18.76
CA ASP A 398 7.07 6.56 17.60
C ASP A 398 6.22 7.75 17.14
N LEU A 399 5.59 8.47 18.08
CA LEU A 399 4.84 9.70 17.77
C LEU A 399 5.70 10.77 17.11
N LEU A 400 6.91 11.01 17.64
CA LEU A 400 7.84 11.98 17.06
C LEU A 400 8.25 11.57 15.64
N MET A 401 8.59 10.30 15.44
CA MET A 401 8.97 9.77 14.12
C MET A 401 7.83 9.88 13.11
N LYS A 402 6.59 9.60 13.52
CA LYS A 402 5.39 9.80 12.69
C LYS A 402 5.20 11.27 12.33
N LYS A 403 5.34 12.18 13.30
CA LYS A 403 5.24 13.64 13.09
C LYS A 403 6.35 14.21 12.19
N MET A 404 7.56 13.65 12.24
CA MET A 404 8.66 14.04 11.35
C MET A 404 8.44 13.57 9.91
N ARG A 405 7.76 12.43 9.71
CA ARG A 405 7.38 11.92 8.38
C ARG A 405 6.16 12.64 7.80
N ASP A 406 5.21 12.99 8.66
CA ASP A 406 3.99 13.72 8.32
C ASP A 406 3.83 14.93 9.24
N SER A 407 4.24 16.10 8.76
CA SER A 407 4.14 17.36 9.49
C SER A 407 2.69 17.76 9.79
N THR A 408 1.72 17.21 9.05
CA THR A 408 0.29 17.51 9.22
C THR A 408 -0.36 16.69 10.34
N LEU A 409 0.32 15.64 10.83
CA LEU A 409 -0.15 14.81 11.93
C LEU A 409 -0.43 15.66 13.17
N LYS A 410 -1.66 15.59 13.69
CA LYS A 410 -2.03 16.28 14.92
C LYS A 410 -1.81 15.36 16.11
N ILE A 411 -1.12 15.86 17.12
CA ILE A 411 -0.97 15.16 18.40
C ILE A 411 -2.23 15.47 19.21
N GLU A 412 -3.02 14.43 19.48
CA GLU A 412 -4.40 14.58 19.99
C GLU A 412 -4.49 14.84 21.49
N PHE A 413 -3.39 14.68 22.24
CA PHE A 413 -3.36 14.96 23.66
C PHE A 413 -2.79 16.33 24.00
N THR A 414 -3.25 16.88 25.12
CA THR A 414 -2.80 18.18 25.61
C THR A 414 -1.32 18.13 25.92
N LEU A 415 -0.53 18.97 25.25
CA LEU A 415 0.89 19.12 25.52
C LEU A 415 1.12 20.08 26.69
N PRO A 416 2.09 19.81 27.57
CA PRO A 416 2.50 20.73 28.64
C PRO A 416 3.32 21.88 28.06
N SER A 417 3.88 22.76 28.92
CA SER A 417 4.93 23.65 28.45
C SER A 417 6.19 22.87 28.01
N LYS A 418 6.97 23.43 27.08
CA LYS A 418 8.24 22.82 26.63
C LYS A 418 9.17 22.53 27.81
N GLU A 419 9.24 23.45 28.77
CA GLU A 419 10.07 23.30 29.96
C GLU A 419 9.62 22.11 30.83
N GLU A 420 8.31 21.97 31.07
CA GLU A 420 7.76 20.82 31.79
C GLU A 420 8.04 19.50 31.07
N PHE A 421 7.94 19.47 29.74
CA PHE A 421 8.22 18.27 28.96
C PHE A 421 9.71 17.89 29.06
N VAL A 422 10.63 18.83 28.85
CA VAL A 422 12.08 18.60 29.00
C VAL A 422 12.42 18.12 30.41
N ASN A 423 11.82 18.72 31.45
CA ASN A 423 12.04 18.33 32.83
C ASN A 423 11.57 16.88 33.09
N LEU A 424 10.43 16.48 32.52
CA LEU A 424 9.95 15.10 32.61
C LEU A 424 10.92 14.13 31.94
N LEU A 425 11.33 14.40 30.71
CA LEU A 425 12.25 13.53 29.95
C LEU A 425 13.59 13.37 30.67
N ASN A 426 14.15 14.46 31.21
CA ASN A 426 15.36 14.41 32.02
C ASN A 426 15.18 13.58 33.30
N LYS A 427 14.03 13.71 33.97
CA LYS A 427 13.72 12.91 35.17
C LYS A 427 13.64 11.42 34.84
N ILE A 428 13.03 11.04 33.72
CA ILE A 428 12.99 9.66 33.24
C ILE A 428 14.41 9.19 32.91
N LYS A 429 15.20 10.01 32.22
CA LYS A 429 16.58 9.71 31.79
C LYS A 429 17.49 9.33 32.96
N VAL A 430 17.42 10.06 34.07
CA VAL A 430 18.20 9.76 35.29
C VAL A 430 17.88 8.38 35.87
N LYS A 431 16.66 7.87 35.66
CA LYS A 431 16.23 6.54 36.13
C LYS A 431 16.64 5.40 35.18
N GLN A 432 17.06 5.70 33.94
CA GLN A 432 17.38 4.67 32.95
C GLN A 432 18.81 4.15 33.06
N VAL A 433 18.98 2.83 33.02
CA VAL A 433 20.30 2.16 33.04
C VAL A 433 20.79 1.83 31.61
N LEU A 434 19.87 1.57 30.67
CA LEU A 434 20.22 1.17 29.31
C LEU A 434 20.56 2.39 28.44
N ARG A 435 21.76 2.36 27.84
CA ARG A 435 22.25 3.41 26.93
C ARG A 435 21.29 3.68 25.77
N THR A 436 20.68 2.65 25.20
CA THR A 436 19.73 2.78 24.09
C THR A 436 18.53 3.64 24.47
N ARG A 437 18.00 3.49 25.69
CA ARG A 437 16.87 4.30 26.17
C ARG A 437 17.27 5.74 26.47
N ILE A 438 18.48 5.94 26.98
CA ILE A 438 19.05 7.28 27.20
C ILE A 438 19.17 8.01 25.85
N GLN A 439 19.63 7.33 24.80
CA GLN A 439 19.72 7.89 23.45
C GLN A 439 18.37 8.30 22.87
N ILE A 440 17.32 7.50 23.08
CA ILE A 440 15.95 7.85 22.66
C ILE A 440 15.47 9.11 23.39
N LEU A 441 15.71 9.21 24.70
CA LEU A 441 15.35 10.39 25.48
C LEU A 441 16.11 11.64 25.04
N ASP A 442 17.39 11.51 24.70
CA ASP A 442 18.18 12.61 24.13
C ASP A 442 17.62 13.06 22.78
N PHE A 443 17.31 12.10 21.90
CA PHE A 443 16.67 12.37 20.61
C PHE A 443 15.32 13.09 20.77
N LEU A 444 14.48 12.66 21.73
CA LEU A 444 13.21 13.32 22.05
C LEU A 444 13.40 14.76 22.53
N ILE A 445 14.41 15.02 23.38
CA ILE A 445 14.71 16.37 23.88
C ILE A 445 15.20 17.28 22.74
N GLU A 446 16.11 16.78 21.90
CA GLU A 446 16.68 17.53 20.78
C GLU A 446 15.64 17.92 19.73
N ASN A 447 14.59 17.11 19.56
CA ASN A 447 13.57 17.28 18.53
C ASN A 447 12.21 17.69 19.11
N LEU A 448 12.17 18.13 20.37
CA LEU A 448 10.93 18.42 21.09
C LEU A 448 10.05 19.46 20.37
N ASP A 449 10.66 20.41 19.66
CA ASP A 449 9.95 21.45 18.90
C ASP A 449 8.95 20.88 17.88
N GLN A 450 9.18 19.67 17.38
CA GLN A 450 8.27 18.99 16.45
C GLN A 450 6.93 18.61 17.08
N PHE A 451 6.86 18.43 18.41
CA PHE A 451 5.58 18.23 19.10
C PHE A 451 4.72 19.51 19.10
N TYR A 452 5.36 20.68 19.08
CA TYR A 452 4.72 21.99 19.22
C TYR A 452 4.52 22.72 17.89
N SER A 453 5.01 22.18 16.79
CA SER A 453 4.75 22.71 15.47
C SER A 453 3.29 22.44 15.09
N GLN A 454 2.44 23.42 15.36
CA GLN A 454 1.16 23.59 14.68
C GLN A 454 1.43 24.34 13.38
N GLU A 455 0.77 23.95 12.28
CA GLU A 455 0.95 24.63 10.99
C GLU A 455 0.78 26.15 11.09
N LEU A 456 1.68 26.82 10.36
CA LEU A 456 1.49 28.13 9.75
C LEU A 456 0.55 28.02 8.55
#